data_AF-A0A8X7PXY0-F1
#
_entry.id   AF-A0A8X7PXY0-F1
#
_cell.length_a   1.000
_cell.length_b   1.000
_cell.length_c   1.000
_cell.angle_alpha   90.00
_cell.angle_beta   90.00
_cell.angle_gamma   90.00
#
_symmetry.space_group_name_H-M   'P 1'
#
loop_
_entity.id
_entity.type
_entity.pdbx_description
1 polymer ?
#
loop_
_entity_poly.entity_id
_entity_poly.type
_entity_poly.pdbx_seq_one_letter_code
_entity_poly.pdbx_strand_id
1 'polypeptide(L)'
;MADIRGGGGGFCPPMDLMRSEPMQLVQVIVPMESAHLTVSYLGDLGLVQFKDLNAGKSPFQRTYATQIKRCGEMARKIRFFKDQTSKAGVSPRVILDKDIDIDLDDVEVKLGELEAELVEINANNDKLQRSYNELVEYKLVLEKAGEFFASAHRSATAQQSEIESQQVGEDVLETPLLQEEKSVDPTKQVKLGFLTG
;
A
#
# COMPACT_ATOMS: atom_id res chain seq x y z
N MET A 1 0.37 -46.07 -63.65
CA MET A 1 1.62 -45.32 -63.37
C MET A 1 1.50 -44.85 -61.94
N ALA A 2 2.36 -45.36 -61.05
CA ALA A 2 2.32 -45.09 -59.62
C ALA A 2 2.80 -43.66 -59.34
N ASP A 3 2.00 -42.89 -58.59
CA ASP A 3 2.47 -41.64 -57.96
C ASP A 3 2.85 -41.95 -56.51
N ILE A 4 4.15 -42.12 -56.32
CA ILE A 4 4.82 -42.19 -55.03
C ILE A 4 4.88 -40.76 -54.51
N ARG A 5 4.02 -40.41 -53.56
CA ARG A 5 4.28 -39.29 -52.64
C ARG A 5 4.39 -39.84 -51.24
N GLY A 6 5.64 -40.01 -50.82
CA GLY A 6 6.01 -40.16 -49.42
C GLY A 6 5.60 -38.90 -48.66
N GLY A 7 4.43 -38.98 -48.02
CA GLY A 7 4.07 -38.09 -46.92
C GLY A 7 4.67 -38.67 -45.65
N GLY A 8 5.62 -37.96 -45.04
CA GLY A 8 6.12 -38.27 -43.71
C GLY A 8 4.95 -38.41 -42.74
N GLY A 9 4.82 -39.59 -42.16
CA GLY A 9 3.71 -39.96 -41.28
C GLY A 9 3.71 -39.09 -40.02
N GLY A 10 2.75 -38.17 -39.95
CA GLY A 10 2.22 -37.71 -38.67
C GLY A 10 1.55 -38.90 -37.99
N PHE A 11 2.03 -39.26 -36.81
CA PHE A 11 1.57 -40.38 -35.98
C PHE A 11 0.15 -40.21 -35.40
N CYS A 12 -0.68 -39.33 -35.97
CA CYS A 12 -2.01 -39.05 -35.46
C CYS A 12 -3.06 -39.58 -36.44
N PRO A 13 -3.87 -40.59 -36.05
CA PRO A 13 -5.01 -41.01 -36.84
C PRO A 13 -5.98 -39.83 -37.05
N PRO A 14 -6.77 -39.83 -38.14
CA PRO A 14 -7.74 -38.77 -38.39
C PRO A 14 -8.76 -38.70 -37.24
N MET A 15 -8.91 -37.50 -36.64
CA MET A 15 -9.79 -37.29 -35.50
C MET A 15 -11.27 -37.56 -35.85
N ASP A 16 -11.92 -38.42 -35.08
CA ASP A 16 -13.37 -38.66 -35.15
C ASP A 16 -14.09 -37.71 -34.18
N LEU A 17 -15.02 -36.90 -34.69
CA LEU A 17 -15.76 -35.91 -33.89
C LEU A 17 -16.66 -36.55 -32.82
N MET A 18 -17.04 -37.82 -33.01
CA MET A 18 -18.05 -38.50 -32.18
C MET A 18 -17.45 -39.40 -31.09
N ARG A 19 -16.12 -39.56 -31.03
CA ARG A 19 -15.42 -40.46 -30.10
C ARG A 19 -14.16 -39.79 -29.55
N SER A 20 -13.77 -40.18 -28.34
CA SER A 20 -12.51 -39.75 -27.75
C SER A 20 -11.33 -40.37 -28.48
N GLU A 21 -10.23 -39.61 -28.62
CA GLU A 21 -8.95 -40.12 -29.09
C GLU A 21 -8.45 -41.28 -28.20
N PRO A 22 -7.82 -42.31 -28.78
CA PRO A 22 -7.23 -43.39 -28.01
C PRO A 22 -6.07 -42.87 -27.14
N MET A 23 -6.13 -43.12 -25.83
CA MET A 23 -5.06 -42.75 -24.90
C MET A 23 -4.16 -43.93 -24.58
N GLN A 24 -2.85 -43.69 -24.47
CA GLN A 24 -1.87 -44.69 -24.07
C GLN A 24 -1.17 -44.28 -22.77
N LEU A 25 -1.05 -45.22 -21.84
CA LEU A 25 -0.26 -45.04 -20.63
C LEU A 25 1.22 -45.32 -20.95
N VAL A 26 2.08 -44.34 -20.71
CA VAL A 26 3.52 -44.44 -20.90
C VAL A 26 4.23 -44.20 -19.56
N GLN A 27 5.28 -44.97 -19.31
CA GLN A 27 6.18 -44.74 -18.18
C GLN A 27 7.42 -43.97 -18.67
N VAL A 28 7.64 -42.78 -18.14
CA VAL A 28 8.79 -41.94 -18.46
C VAL A 28 9.82 -42.08 -17.34
N ILE A 29 11.05 -42.45 -17.69
CA ILE A 29 12.18 -42.54 -16.77
C ILE A 29 13.13 -41.40 -17.12
N VAL A 30 13.33 -40.48 -16.18
CA VAL A 30 14.14 -39.27 -16.40
C VAL A 30 15.25 -39.20 -15.35
N PRO A 31 16.52 -39.00 -15.74
CA PRO A 31 17.60 -38.68 -14.81
C PRO A 31 17.30 -37.37 -14.07
N MET A 32 17.70 -37.28 -12.79
CA MET A 32 17.37 -36.10 -11.97
C MET A 32 17.95 -34.78 -12.54
N GLU A 33 19.11 -34.85 -13.19
CA GLU A 33 19.79 -33.68 -13.77
C GLU A 33 19.03 -33.08 -14.95
N SER A 34 18.32 -33.92 -15.71
CA SER A 34 17.56 -33.50 -16.89
C SER A 34 16.06 -33.34 -16.61
N ALA A 35 15.61 -33.57 -15.36
CA ALA A 35 14.20 -33.55 -15.00
C ALA A 35 13.54 -32.21 -15.32
N HIS A 36 14.18 -31.09 -14.96
CA HIS A 36 13.64 -29.75 -15.19
C HIS A 36 13.41 -29.46 -16.69
N LEU A 37 14.45 -29.67 -17.51
CA LEU A 37 14.37 -29.46 -18.96
C LEU A 37 13.33 -30.37 -19.61
N THR A 38 13.31 -31.65 -19.24
CA THR A 38 12.37 -32.63 -19.80
C THR A 38 10.92 -32.24 -19.51
N VAL A 39 10.64 -31.81 -18.28
CA VAL A 39 9.28 -31.36 -17.90
C VAL A 39 8.92 -30.06 -18.60
N SER A 40 9.86 -29.13 -18.79
CA SER A 40 9.64 -27.90 -19.57
C SER A 40 9.22 -28.22 -20.99
N TYR A 41 10.01 -29.04 -21.71
CA TYR A 41 9.68 -29.45 -23.07
C TYR A 41 8.35 -30.20 -23.15
N LEU A 42 8.04 -31.05 -22.18
CA LEU A 42 6.77 -31.77 -22.15
C LEU A 42 5.58 -30.83 -21.90
N GLY A 43 5.78 -29.79 -21.09
CA GLY A 43 4.82 -28.72 -20.87
C GLY A 43 4.55 -27.91 -22.14
N ASP A 44 5.61 -27.60 -22.90
CA ASP A 44 5.50 -26.87 -24.18
C ASP A 44 4.76 -27.67 -25.24
N LEU A 45 4.94 -29.00 -25.26
CA LEU A 45 4.18 -29.88 -26.14
C LEU A 45 2.70 -29.93 -25.76
N GLY A 46 2.37 -29.96 -24.47
CA GLY A 46 0.98 -29.90 -23.98
C GLY A 46 0.13 -31.15 -24.28
N LEU A 47 0.75 -32.28 -24.62
CA LEU A 47 0.06 -33.52 -25.04
C LEU A 47 -0.01 -34.61 -23.94
N VAL A 48 0.60 -34.38 -22.78
CA VAL A 48 0.74 -35.39 -21.73
C VAL A 48 -0.03 -35.01 -20.47
N GLN A 49 -0.79 -35.97 -19.94
CA GLN A 49 -1.42 -35.87 -18.63
C GLN A 49 -0.66 -36.71 -17.61
N PHE A 50 -0.16 -36.08 -16.54
CA PHE A 50 0.52 -36.78 -15.45
C PHE A 50 -0.46 -37.46 -14.49
N LYS A 51 -0.13 -38.69 -14.09
CA LYS A 51 -0.81 -39.41 -13.01
C LYS A 51 -0.04 -39.27 -11.71
N ASP A 52 -0.71 -38.91 -10.61
CA ASP A 52 -0.07 -38.81 -9.30
C ASP A 52 0.29 -40.21 -8.75
N LEU A 53 1.59 -40.51 -8.72
CA LEU A 53 2.13 -41.74 -8.12
C LEU A 53 2.34 -41.62 -6.61
N ASN A 54 2.29 -40.41 -6.04
CA ASN A 54 2.55 -40.11 -4.64
C ASN A 54 1.28 -39.65 -3.88
N ALA A 55 0.09 -40.12 -4.29
CA ALA A 55 -1.19 -39.71 -3.71
C ALA A 55 -1.29 -39.94 -2.18
N GLY A 56 -0.60 -40.96 -1.64
CA GLY A 56 -0.58 -41.25 -0.21
C GLY A 56 0.39 -40.39 0.62
N LYS A 57 1.20 -39.52 -0.01
CA LYS A 57 2.14 -38.63 0.69
C LYS A 57 1.54 -37.23 0.81
N SER A 58 1.67 -36.65 2.00
CA SER A 58 1.32 -35.25 2.23
C SER A 58 2.08 -34.33 1.26
N PRO A 59 1.45 -33.27 0.70
CA PRO A 59 2.11 -32.33 -0.20
C PRO A 59 3.42 -31.76 0.34
N PHE A 60 3.51 -31.54 1.66
CA PHE A 60 4.69 -30.99 2.33
C PHE A 60 5.86 -31.97 2.45
N GLN A 61 5.60 -33.27 2.31
CA GLN A 61 6.60 -34.34 2.41
C GLN A 61 7.15 -34.75 1.02
N ARG A 62 6.69 -34.10 -0.05
CA ARG A 62 7.13 -34.38 -1.41
C ARG A 62 8.49 -33.71 -1.67
N THR A 63 9.29 -34.32 -2.53
CA THR A 63 10.68 -33.92 -2.82
C THR A 63 10.84 -32.44 -3.17
N TYR A 64 9.88 -31.85 -3.89
CA TYR A 64 9.94 -30.46 -4.37
C TYR A 64 9.11 -29.45 -3.55
N ALA A 65 8.63 -29.84 -2.36
CA ALA A 65 7.74 -28.99 -1.56
C ALA A 65 8.37 -27.64 -1.19
N THR A 66 9.67 -27.62 -0.88
CA THR A 66 10.41 -26.41 -0.52
C THR A 66 10.51 -25.44 -1.69
N GLN A 67 10.80 -25.95 -2.89
CA GLN A 67 10.89 -25.15 -4.11
C GLN A 67 9.53 -24.56 -4.48
N ILE A 68 8.45 -25.33 -4.34
CA ILE A 68 7.09 -24.84 -4.56
C ILE A 68 6.74 -23.72 -3.57
N LYS A 69 7.09 -23.90 -2.29
CA LYS A 69 6.89 -22.86 -1.26
C LYS A 69 7.65 -21.58 -1.61
N ARG A 70 8.92 -21.71 -2.05
CA ARG A 70 9.77 -20.58 -2.47
C ARG A 70 9.15 -19.80 -3.63
N CYS A 71 8.72 -20.49 -4.69
CA CYS A 71 8.00 -19.86 -5.80
C CYS A 71 6.68 -19.20 -5.34
N GLY A 72 5.99 -19.80 -4.37
CA GLY A 72 4.78 -19.26 -3.77
C GLY A 72 5.01 -17.91 -3.07
N GLU A 73 6.10 -17.79 -2.31
CA GLU A 73 6.51 -16.51 -1.70
C GLU A 73 6.88 -15.47 -2.76
N MET A 74 7.63 -15.85 -3.79
CA MET A 74 7.95 -14.93 -4.90
C MET A 74 6.67 -14.43 -5.60
N ALA A 75 5.71 -15.31 -5.87
CA ALA A 75 4.42 -14.94 -6.46
C ALA A 75 3.59 -14.04 -5.53
N ARG A 76 3.75 -14.12 -4.21
CA ARG A 76 3.14 -13.19 -3.25
C ARG A 76 3.76 -11.79 -3.39
N LYS A 77 5.09 -11.68 -3.45
CA LYS A 77 5.79 -10.39 -3.62
C LYS A 77 5.44 -9.73 -4.96
N ILE A 78 5.36 -10.50 -6.06
CA ILE A 78 4.92 -10.00 -7.37
C ILE A 78 3.49 -9.43 -7.31
N ARG A 79 2.57 -10.10 -6.59
CA ARG A 79 1.22 -9.56 -6.37
C ARG A 79 1.23 -8.25 -5.60
N PHE A 80 2.05 -8.15 -4.55
CA PHE A 80 2.25 -6.88 -3.84
C PHE A 80 2.72 -5.76 -4.77
N PHE A 81 3.71 -6.01 -5.63
CA PHE A 81 4.15 -5.00 -6.61
C PHE A 81 3.04 -4.62 -7.58
N LYS A 82 2.24 -5.57 -8.08
CA LYS A 82 1.10 -5.28 -8.95
C LYS A 82 0.10 -4.34 -8.26
N ASP A 83 -0.20 -4.58 -6.99
CA ASP A 83 -1.11 -3.73 -6.21
C ASP A 83 -0.53 -2.32 -6.00
N GLN A 84 0.76 -2.21 -5.69
CA GLN A 84 1.45 -0.92 -5.55
C GLN A 84 1.49 -0.14 -6.87
N THR A 85 1.76 -0.84 -7.97
CA THR A 85 1.77 -0.25 -9.32
C THR A 85 0.37 0.27 -9.68
N SER A 86 -0.68 -0.49 -9.34
CA SER A 86 -2.07 -0.06 -9.53
C SER A 86 -2.43 1.17 -8.70
N LYS A 87 -1.95 1.27 -7.45
CA LYS A 87 -2.15 2.46 -6.61
C LYS A 87 -1.45 3.70 -7.16
N ALA A 88 -0.27 3.51 -7.76
CA ALA A 88 0.50 4.57 -8.40
C ALA A 88 -0.03 4.96 -9.79
N GLY A 89 -1.00 4.21 -10.34
CA GLY A 89 -1.52 4.45 -11.70
C GLY A 89 -0.53 4.12 -12.81
N VAL A 90 0.50 3.30 -12.53
CA VAL A 90 1.50 2.88 -13.51
C VAL A 90 1.05 1.55 -14.12
N SER A 91 1.22 1.38 -15.44
CA SER A 91 1.00 0.09 -16.10
C SER A 91 2.34 -0.58 -16.36
N PRO A 92 2.57 -1.82 -15.89
CA PRO A 92 3.80 -2.53 -16.20
C PRO A 92 3.89 -2.80 -17.71
N ARG A 93 5.09 -2.66 -18.28
CA ARG A 93 5.36 -3.02 -19.67
C ARG A 93 5.48 -4.55 -19.75
N VAL A 94 4.65 -5.18 -20.58
CA VAL A 94 4.76 -6.62 -20.86
C VAL A 94 5.81 -6.80 -21.95
N ILE A 95 6.98 -7.35 -21.60
CA ILE A 95 7.99 -7.78 -22.55
C ILE A 95 7.77 -9.27 -22.78
N LEU A 96 7.50 -9.65 -24.03
CA LEU A 96 7.27 -11.04 -24.45
C LEU A 96 8.55 -11.61 -25.10
N ASP A 97 9.67 -11.60 -24.38
CA ASP A 97 10.85 -12.36 -24.83
C ASP A 97 10.85 -13.72 -24.15
N LYS A 98 10.76 -14.77 -24.98
CA LYS A 98 10.68 -16.17 -24.54
C LYS A 98 12.03 -16.76 -24.14
N ASP A 99 13.13 -16.06 -24.39
CA ASP A 99 14.49 -16.60 -24.30
C ASP A 99 15.33 -15.95 -23.19
N ILE A 100 14.70 -15.52 -22.10
CA ILE A 100 15.45 -15.07 -20.93
C ILE A 100 15.68 -16.32 -20.07
N ASP A 101 16.93 -16.79 -20.01
CA ASP A 101 17.40 -17.68 -18.96
C ASP A 101 17.34 -16.91 -17.64
N ILE A 102 16.19 -16.97 -16.98
CA ILE A 102 15.93 -16.27 -15.73
C ILE A 102 16.50 -17.13 -14.61
N ASP A 103 17.61 -16.68 -14.03
CA ASP A 103 18.07 -17.25 -12.77
C ASP A 103 17.07 -16.91 -11.65
N LEU A 104 16.40 -17.94 -11.15
CA LEU A 104 15.37 -17.81 -10.11
C LEU A 104 15.96 -17.31 -8.80
N ASP A 105 17.24 -17.61 -8.53
CA ASP A 105 17.92 -17.21 -7.31
C ASP A 105 18.14 -15.69 -7.28
N ASP A 106 18.67 -15.14 -8.37
CA ASP A 106 18.81 -13.70 -8.55
C ASP A 106 17.48 -12.95 -8.46
N VAL A 107 16.42 -13.51 -9.06
CA VAL A 107 15.09 -12.89 -8.99
C VAL A 107 14.55 -12.88 -7.56
N GLU A 108 14.74 -13.96 -6.79
CA GLU A 108 14.28 -14.00 -5.40
C GLU A 108 14.93 -12.91 -4.54
N VAL A 109 16.25 -12.75 -4.68
CA VAL A 109 17.01 -11.75 -3.92
C VAL A 109 16.51 -10.34 -4.27
N LYS A 110 16.49 -9.99 -5.56
CA LYS A 110 16.02 -8.68 -6.04
C LYS A 110 14.60 -8.38 -5.59
N LEU A 111 13.73 -9.38 -5.65
CA LEU A 111 12.33 -9.24 -5.26
C LEU A 111 12.18 -8.98 -3.74
N GLY A 112 13.07 -9.55 -2.92
CA GLY A 112 13.11 -9.27 -1.48
C GLY A 112 13.64 -7.89 -1.14
N GLU A 113 14.71 -7.45 -1.79
CA GLU A 113 15.27 -6.10 -1.60
C GLU A 113 14.26 -5.02 -1.99
N LEU A 114 13.66 -5.14 -3.17
CA LEU A 114 12.66 -4.19 -3.67
C LEU A 114 11.39 -4.17 -2.80
N GLU A 115 11.00 -5.29 -2.20
CA GLU A 115 9.83 -5.35 -1.33
C GLU A 115 10.11 -4.57 -0.04
N ALA A 116 11.28 -4.80 0.57
CA ALA A 116 11.70 -4.10 1.78
C ALA A 116 11.77 -2.58 1.54
N GLU A 117 12.41 -2.17 0.44
CA GLU A 117 12.52 -0.76 0.05
C GLU A 117 11.13 -0.13 -0.17
N LEU A 118 10.25 -0.80 -0.90
CA LEU A 118 8.91 -0.25 -1.20
C LEU A 118 8.03 -0.15 0.06
N VAL A 119 8.15 -1.10 0.98
CA VAL A 119 7.46 -1.03 2.28
C VAL A 119 7.96 0.15 3.10
N GLU A 120 9.27 0.39 3.12
CA GLU A 120 9.86 1.54 3.81
C GLU A 120 9.43 2.87 3.19
N ILE A 121 9.49 2.99 1.86
CA ILE A 121 9.04 4.17 1.13
C ILE A 121 7.57 4.45 1.43
N ASN A 122 6.71 3.43 1.40
CA ASN A 122 5.29 3.60 1.68
C ASN A 122 5.05 4.07 3.13
N ALA A 123 5.76 3.50 4.11
CA ALA A 123 5.67 3.94 5.50
C ALA A 123 6.14 5.39 5.69
N ASN A 124 7.19 5.79 4.98
CA ASN A 124 7.71 7.17 5.01
C ASN A 124 6.75 8.15 4.33
N ASN A 125 6.15 7.76 3.20
CA ASN A 125 5.13 8.56 2.52
C ASN A 125 3.90 8.77 3.39
N ASP A 126 3.41 7.73 4.06
CA ASP A 126 2.28 7.82 4.99
C ASP A 126 2.58 8.78 6.16
N LYS A 127 3.79 8.72 6.72
CA LYS A 127 4.22 9.65 7.78
C LYS A 127 4.26 11.09 7.28
N LEU A 128 4.82 11.31 6.09
CA LEU A 128 4.90 12.62 5.47
C LEU A 128 3.51 13.19 5.19
N GLN A 129 2.60 12.37 4.67
CA GLN A 129 1.23 12.79 4.38
C GLN A 129 0.46 13.17 5.65
N ARG A 130 0.61 12.41 6.74
CA ARG A 130 0.01 12.77 8.05
C ARG A 130 0.56 14.11 8.56
N SER A 131 1.87 14.27 8.59
CA SER A 131 2.50 15.51 9.05
C SER A 131 2.11 16.71 8.20
N TYR A 132 2.02 16.53 6.88
CA TYR A 132 1.53 17.57 5.98
C TYR A 132 0.08 17.98 6.30
N ASN A 133 -0.81 17.01 6.49
CA ASN A 133 -2.21 17.29 6.81
C ASN A 133 -2.34 18.02 8.16
N GLU A 134 -1.63 17.57 9.20
CA GLU A 134 -1.59 18.25 10.50
C GLU A 134 -1.15 19.71 10.37
N LEU A 135 -0.13 19.97 9.55
CA LEU A 135 0.38 21.33 9.34
C LEU A 135 -0.60 22.21 8.56
N VAL A 136 -1.31 21.63 7.58
CA VAL A 136 -2.37 22.32 6.82
C VAL A 136 -3.55 22.66 7.72
N GLU A 137 -3.97 21.73 8.58
CA GLU A 137 -5.02 21.96 9.58
C GLU A 137 -4.62 23.07 10.55
N TYR A 138 -3.40 23.03 11.07
CA TYR A 138 -2.88 24.07 11.97
C TYR A 138 -2.85 25.44 11.30
N LYS A 139 -2.38 25.51 10.05
CA LYS A 139 -2.41 26.74 9.25
C LYS A 139 -3.84 27.29 9.13
N LEU A 140 -4.81 26.43 8.82
CA LEU A 140 -6.21 26.83 8.66
C LEU A 140 -6.81 27.36 9.98
N VAL A 141 -6.48 26.72 11.10
CA VAL A 141 -6.90 27.18 12.44
C VAL A 141 -6.33 28.56 12.73
N LEU A 142 -5.06 28.82 12.43
CA LEU A 142 -4.44 30.13 12.63
C LEU A 142 -5.11 31.22 11.78
N GLU A 143 -5.39 30.95 10.51
CA GLU A 143 -6.06 31.89 9.61
C GLU A 143 -7.47 32.24 10.14
N LYS A 144 -8.25 31.24 10.54
CA LYS A 144 -9.61 31.44 11.06
C LYS A 144 -9.65 32.08 12.43
N ALA A 145 -8.71 31.74 13.32
CA ALA A 145 -8.56 32.40 14.61
C ALA A 145 -8.20 33.88 14.41
N GLY A 146 -7.32 34.21 13.47
CA GLY A 146 -6.98 35.60 13.11
C GLY A 146 -8.19 36.39 12.63
N GLU A 147 -9.00 35.84 11.72
CA GLU A 147 -10.26 36.44 11.27
C GLU A 147 -11.25 36.65 12.44
N PHE A 148 -11.39 35.65 13.31
CA PHE A 148 -12.27 35.70 14.48
C PHE A 148 -11.85 36.79 15.46
N PHE A 149 -10.57 36.84 15.84
CA PHE A 149 -10.06 37.87 16.76
C PHE A 149 -10.15 39.27 16.15
N ALA A 150 -9.87 39.43 14.85
CA ALA A 150 -10.04 40.71 14.18
C ALA A 150 -11.50 41.18 14.16
N SER A 151 -12.45 40.25 13.95
CA SER A 151 -13.88 40.56 14.00
C SER A 151 -14.36 40.89 15.41
N ALA A 152 -13.94 40.10 16.41
CA ALA A 152 -14.26 40.32 17.81
C ALA A 152 -13.70 41.67 18.31
N HIS A 153 -12.47 42.03 17.91
CA HIS A 153 -11.87 43.31 18.27
C HIS A 153 -12.66 44.48 17.67
N ARG A 154 -13.03 44.42 16.38
CA ARG A 154 -13.91 45.43 15.76
C ARG A 154 -15.26 45.56 16.46
N SER A 155 -15.87 44.44 16.86
CA SER A 155 -17.13 44.43 17.58
C SER A 155 -17.00 45.03 18.98
N ALA A 156 -15.92 44.72 19.72
CA ALA A 156 -15.67 45.27 21.05
C ALA A 156 -15.43 46.79 21.00
N THR A 157 -14.62 47.26 20.04
CA THR A 157 -14.40 48.70 19.83
C THR A 157 -15.70 49.42 19.48
N ALA A 158 -16.54 48.82 18.63
CA ALA A 158 -17.86 49.40 18.30
C ALA A 158 -18.75 49.52 19.54
N GLN A 159 -18.80 48.49 20.40
CA GLN A 159 -19.56 48.52 21.66
C GLN A 159 -19.01 49.58 22.63
N GLN A 160 -17.69 49.76 22.71
CA GLN A 160 -17.09 50.80 23.55
C GLN A 160 -17.42 52.21 23.08
N SER A 161 -17.37 52.48 21.77
CA SER A 161 -17.82 53.77 21.22
C SER A 161 -19.31 54.02 21.45
N GLU A 162 -20.13 52.96 21.45
CA GLU A 162 -21.57 53.05 21.73
C GLU A 162 -21.82 53.39 23.22
N ILE A 163 -21.08 52.77 24.15
CA ILE A 163 -21.13 53.08 25.59
C ILE A 163 -20.64 54.50 25.89
N GLU A 164 -19.55 54.95 25.26
CA GLU A 164 -19.06 56.33 25.39
C GLU A 164 -20.07 57.35 24.82
N SER A 165 -20.75 57.03 23.72
CA SER A 165 -21.79 57.91 23.16
C SER A 165 -23.05 58.01 24.03
N GLN A 166 -23.38 56.96 24.79
CA GLN A 166 -24.48 56.96 25.75
C GLN A 166 -24.12 57.72 27.03
N GLN A 167 -22.86 57.67 27.49
CA GLN A 167 -22.40 58.46 28.64
C GLN A 167 -22.37 59.98 28.39
N VAL A 168 -22.17 60.42 27.14
CA VAL A 168 -22.22 61.85 26.78
C VAL A 168 -23.67 62.41 26.78
N GLY A 169 -24.69 61.56 26.85
CA GLY A 169 -26.10 61.94 26.87
C GLY A 169 -26.74 62.12 28.25
N GLU A 170 -26.10 61.68 29.34
CA GLU A 170 -26.67 61.73 30.70
C GLU A 170 -25.77 62.44 31.73
N ASP A 171 -24.89 63.35 31.30
CA ASP A 171 -24.08 64.16 32.22
C ASP A 171 -24.83 65.44 32.66
N VAL A 172 -26.01 65.26 33.27
CA VAL A 172 -26.65 66.24 34.15
C VAL A 172 -27.31 65.49 35.30
N LEU A 173 -26.51 65.06 36.30
CA LEU A 173 -26.63 65.45 37.71
C LEU A 173 -25.90 64.46 38.64
N GLU A 174 -24.98 65.02 39.42
CA GLU A 174 -24.57 64.62 40.77
C GLU A 174 -23.60 63.43 40.90
N THR A 175 -22.32 63.74 40.78
CA THR A 175 -21.25 63.12 41.59
C THR A 175 -21.43 63.42 43.09
N PRO A 176 -21.44 62.41 43.98
CA PRO A 176 -21.07 62.61 45.37
C PRO A 176 -19.65 62.09 45.62
N LEU A 177 -18.81 63.01 46.10
CA LEU A 177 -17.51 62.78 46.73
C LEU A 177 -17.60 61.76 47.88
N LEU A 178 -16.61 60.87 47.99
CA LEU A 178 -16.16 60.39 49.30
C LEU A 178 -14.64 60.25 49.31
N GLN A 179 -14.05 61.20 50.02
CA GLN A 179 -12.66 61.27 50.42
C GLN A 179 -12.55 60.50 51.75
N GLU A 180 -11.77 59.43 51.80
CA GLU A 180 -11.21 58.94 53.05
C GLU A 180 -9.83 58.32 52.79
N GLU A 181 -8.82 58.97 53.37
CA GLU A 181 -7.45 58.47 53.46
C GLU A 181 -7.36 57.26 54.41
N LYS A 182 -6.25 56.53 54.24
CA LYS A 182 -5.46 55.84 55.29
C LYS A 182 -5.72 54.33 55.46
N SER A 183 -4.87 53.52 54.84
CA SER A 183 -3.73 52.84 55.51
C SER A 183 -3.20 51.68 54.66
N VAL A 184 -1.88 51.67 54.52
CA VAL A 184 -1.10 50.57 53.95
C VAL A 184 -0.89 49.55 55.06
N ASP A 185 -1.40 48.32 54.90
CA ASP A 185 -1.03 47.16 55.71
C ASP A 185 -0.17 46.20 54.86
N PRO A 186 1.13 45.99 55.20
CA PRO A 186 2.02 45.12 54.44
C PRO A 186 2.07 43.71 55.04
N THR A 187 0.94 43.00 55.16
CA THR A 187 0.95 41.61 55.69
C THR A 187 -0.21 40.75 55.15
N LYS A 188 -0.25 40.52 53.84
CA LYS A 188 -0.87 39.30 53.28
C LYS A 188 -0.01 38.75 52.15
N GLN A 189 0.83 37.76 52.48
CA GLN A 189 1.42 36.88 51.48
C GLN A 189 0.28 36.14 50.76
N VAL A 190 0.02 36.51 49.51
CA VAL A 190 -0.80 35.69 48.61
C VAL A 190 0.16 34.70 47.93
N LYS A 191 0.18 33.48 48.45
CA LYS A 191 0.93 32.36 47.90
C LYS A 191 0.22 31.85 46.63
N LEU A 192 0.67 32.29 45.47
CA LEU A 192 0.25 31.74 44.17
C LEU A 192 0.99 30.42 43.93
N GLY A 193 0.25 29.30 44.00
CA GLY A 193 0.73 28.00 43.55
C GLY A 193 0.51 27.84 42.04
N PHE A 194 1.48 27.25 41.35
CA PHE A 194 1.35 26.84 39.95
C PHE A 194 0.84 25.39 39.88
N LEU A 195 -0.12 25.15 38.98
CA LEU A 195 -0.48 23.80 38.51
C LEU A 195 -0.16 23.74 37.03
N THR A 196 0.78 22.86 36.71
CA THR A 196 1.12 22.42 35.35
C THR A 196 0.07 21.41 34.88
N GLY A 197 -0.26 21.49 33.60
CA GLY A 197 -1.03 20.52 32.83
C GLY A 197 -0.67 20.70 31.37
#